data_AF-A0A8H6UJG5-F1
#
_entry.id   AF-A0A8H6UJG5-F1
#
_cell.length_a   1.000
_cell.length_b   1.000
_cell.length_c   1.000
_cell.angle_alpha   90.00
_cell.angle_beta   90.00
_cell.angle_gamma   90.00
#
_symmetry.space_group_name_H-M   'P 1'
#
loop_
_entity.id
_entity.type
_entity.pdbx_description
1 polymer ?
#
loop_
_entity_poly.entity_id
_entity_poly.type
_entity_poly.pdbx_seq_one_letter_code
_entity_poly.pdbx_strand_id
1 'polypeptide(L)'
;MNENISQLLTATSHPIILTERNNWPAWYKGVQLASMCKNVWPYVDPDSKDPPAVPDEPALPAYRDFQIGARRYSDLDEKNRVEYDHALQMYRWVRDDVRRIRGDLAYIALVIATSVSKYAHSFIVDENDPREMLRLLQGPFEPGF
;
A
#
# COMPACT_ATOMS: atom_id res chain seq x y z
N MET A 1 43.62 6.87 2.35
CA MET A 1 42.26 7.19 1.88
C MET A 1 41.40 5.95 2.15
N ASN A 2 40.46 6.07 3.09
CA ASN A 2 39.22 5.28 3.23
C ASN A 2 39.23 3.83 3.78
N GLU A 3 39.96 3.55 4.87
CA GLU A 3 39.63 2.37 5.71
C GLU A 3 38.27 2.52 6.42
N ASN A 4 37.82 3.76 6.66
CA ASN A 4 36.52 4.06 7.30
C ASN A 4 35.30 3.78 6.40
N ILE A 5 35.44 3.77 5.07
CA ILE A 5 34.29 3.55 4.17
C ILE A 5 33.93 2.07 4.08
N SER A 6 34.93 1.18 4.15
CA SER A 6 34.72 -0.27 4.09
C SER A 6 33.95 -0.80 5.31
N GLN A 7 34.11 -0.17 6.49
CA GLN A 7 33.35 -0.50 7.70
C GLN A 7 31.89 -0.05 7.62
N LEU A 8 31.60 1.08 6.94
CA LEU A 8 30.22 1.53 6.71
C LEU A 8 29.44 0.61 5.75
N LEU A 9 30.14 -0.05 4.82
CA LEU A 9 29.53 -0.98 3.85
C LEU A 9 29.34 -2.41 4.41
N THR A 10 29.87 -2.71 5.60
CA THR A 10 29.76 -4.01 6.28
C THR A 10 28.91 -3.98 7.55
N ALA A 11 28.38 -2.81 7.92
CA ALA A 11 27.33 -2.73 8.92
C ALA A 11 26.11 -3.49 8.37
N THR A 12 25.95 -4.73 8.80
CA THR A 12 24.68 -5.45 8.69
C THR A 12 23.65 -4.62 9.43
N SER A 13 22.91 -3.79 8.69
CA SER A 13 21.72 -3.10 9.18
C SER A 13 20.75 -4.21 9.57
N HIS A 14 20.79 -4.62 10.83
CA HIS A 14 19.84 -5.59 11.34
C HIS A 14 18.49 -4.88 11.30
N PRO A 15 17.50 -5.42 10.59
CA PRO A 15 16.18 -4.84 10.59
C PRO A 15 15.70 -4.76 12.05
N ILE A 16 15.26 -3.57 12.46
CA ILE A 16 14.74 -3.37 13.80
C ILE A 16 13.48 -4.22 13.91
N ILE A 17 13.46 -5.16 14.86
CA ILE A 17 12.30 -5.98 15.15
C ILE A 17 11.56 -5.37 16.34
N LEU A 18 10.24 -5.21 16.25
CA LEU A 18 9.43 -4.74 17.37
C LEU A 18 9.27 -5.86 18.42
N THR A 19 10.17 -5.90 19.39
CA THR A 19 10.12 -6.82 20.53
C THR A 19 9.63 -6.13 21.80
N GLU A 20 9.99 -4.86 22.00
CA GLU A 20 9.68 -4.08 23.18
C GLU A 20 9.42 -2.60 22.85
N ARG A 21 8.91 -1.85 23.85
CA ARG A 21 8.53 -0.43 23.70
C ARG A 21 9.67 0.47 23.19
N ASN A 22 10.91 0.19 23.60
CA ASN A 22 12.07 0.97 23.18
C ASN A 22 12.36 0.86 21.68
N ASN A 23 11.89 -0.19 21.00
CA ASN A 23 12.07 -0.32 19.56
C ASN A 23 11.04 0.49 18.77
N TRP A 24 9.93 0.88 19.40
CA TRP A 24 8.79 1.53 18.74
C TRP A 24 9.20 2.73 17.87
N PRO A 25 9.95 3.74 18.36
CA PRO A 25 10.23 4.93 17.55
C PRO A 25 11.00 4.63 16.27
N ALA A 26 12.01 3.75 16.36
CA ALA A 26 12.86 3.42 15.23
C ALA A 26 12.18 2.43 14.26
N TRP A 27 11.43 1.47 14.78
CA TRP A 27 10.63 0.54 13.98
C TRP A 27 9.50 1.27 13.22
N TYR A 28 8.71 2.09 13.92
CA TYR A 28 7.62 2.86 13.34
C TYR A 28 8.13 3.79 12.23
N LYS A 29 9.29 4.43 12.45
CA LYS A 29 9.91 5.27 11.43
C LYS A 29 10.29 4.48 10.17
N GLY A 30 10.71 3.23 10.33
CA GLY A 30 10.97 2.31 9.21
C GLY A 30 9.72 2.00 8.38
N VAL A 31 8.61 1.67 9.05
CA VAL A 31 7.31 1.42 8.40
C VAL A 31 6.79 2.68 7.69
N GLN A 32 6.89 3.84 8.35
CA GLN A 32 6.52 5.12 7.78
C GLN A 32 7.35 5.42 6.52
N LEU A 33 8.68 5.26 6.58
CA LEU A 33 9.56 5.49 5.44
C LEU A 33 9.23 4.56 4.26
N ALA A 34 9.03 3.27 4.52
CA ALA A 34 8.66 2.30 3.48
C ALA A 34 7.34 2.70 2.79
N SER A 35 6.35 3.13 3.58
CA SER A 35 5.05 3.59 3.09
C SER A 35 5.15 4.89 2.28
N MET A 36 6.00 5.83 2.71
CA MET A 36 6.26 7.07 1.98
C MET A 36 6.98 6.81 0.65
N CYS A 37 7.98 5.93 0.61
CA CYS A 37 8.67 5.53 -0.63
C CYS A 37 7.73 4.88 -1.65
N LYS A 38 6.66 4.25 -1.17
CA LYS A 38 5.61 3.61 -1.97
C LYS A 38 4.45 4.58 -2.31
N ASN A 39 4.50 5.80 -1.77
CA ASN A 39 3.44 6.81 -1.88
C ASN A 39 2.06 6.30 -1.41
N VAL A 40 2.05 5.50 -0.34
CA VAL A 40 0.82 4.95 0.27
C VAL A 40 0.65 5.34 1.73
N TRP A 41 1.55 6.15 2.31
CA TRP A 41 1.43 6.63 3.69
C TRP A 41 0.04 7.17 4.05
N PRO A 42 -0.67 7.95 3.20
CA PRO A 42 -2.01 8.44 3.54
C PRO A 42 -3.02 7.35 3.92
N TYR A 43 -2.89 6.15 3.36
CA TYR A 43 -3.74 4.99 3.67
C TYR A 43 -3.28 4.24 4.93
N VAL A 44 -2.01 4.37 5.30
CA VAL A 44 -1.36 3.61 6.39
C VAL A 44 -1.36 4.40 7.70
N ASP A 45 -1.37 5.73 7.63
CA ASP A 45 -1.23 6.63 8.78
C ASP A 45 -2.33 6.36 9.85
N PRO A 46 -1.96 5.83 11.03
CA PRO A 46 -2.92 5.51 12.08
C PRO A 46 -3.57 6.76 12.70
N ASP A 47 -2.89 7.90 12.63
CA ASP A 47 -3.28 9.17 13.26
C ASP A 47 -4.11 10.05 12.33
N SER A 48 -4.19 9.69 11.04
CA SER A 48 -5.04 10.40 10.08
C SER A 48 -6.51 10.34 10.49
N LYS A 49 -7.14 11.50 10.64
CA LYS A 49 -8.57 11.63 10.98
C LYS A 49 -9.49 11.23 9.84
N ASP A 50 -9.05 11.46 8.62
CA ASP A 50 -9.82 11.22 7.39
C ASP A 50 -8.91 10.53 6.36
N PRO A 51 -8.64 9.23 6.54
CA PRO A 51 -7.81 8.48 5.61
C PRO A 51 -8.56 8.33 4.27
N PRO A 52 -7.88 8.42 3.12
CA PRO A 52 -8.47 8.04 1.85
C PRO A 52 -8.86 6.55 1.89
N ALA A 53 -10.00 6.22 1.27
CA ALA A 53 -10.38 4.83 1.07
C ALA A 53 -9.48 4.18 0.00
N VAL A 54 -9.06 2.94 0.25
CA VAL A 54 -8.36 2.14 -0.76
C VAL A 54 -9.25 2.04 -2.00
N PRO A 55 -8.76 2.43 -3.20
CA PRO A 55 -9.62 2.53 -4.35
C PRO A 55 -10.10 1.15 -4.84
N ASP A 56 -11.30 1.15 -5.40
CA ASP A 56 -11.92 -0.02 -6.02
C ASP A 56 -11.39 -0.29 -7.42
N GLU A 57 -11.42 -1.56 -7.83
CA GLU A 57 -11.06 -1.91 -9.21
C GLU A 57 -12.11 -1.30 -10.15
N PRO A 58 -11.70 -0.51 -11.18
CA PRO A 58 -12.66 0.14 -12.05
C PRO A 58 -13.44 -0.88 -12.88
N ALA A 59 -14.67 -0.54 -13.25
CA ALA A 59 -15.45 -1.36 -14.15
C ALA A 59 -14.89 -1.31 -15.58
N LEU A 60 -14.82 -2.46 -16.25
CA LEU A 60 -14.49 -2.52 -17.66
C LEU A 60 -15.59 -1.81 -18.48
N PRO A 61 -15.26 -0.83 -19.34
CA PRO A 61 -16.25 -0.18 -20.20
C PRO A 61 -16.94 -1.20 -21.10
N ALA A 62 -18.27 -1.17 -21.16
CA ALA A 62 -19.03 -2.04 -22.03
C ALA A 62 -19.44 -1.31 -23.32
N TYR A 63 -19.47 -2.02 -24.45
CA TYR A 63 -19.86 -1.42 -25.74
C TYR A 63 -21.24 -0.73 -25.70
N ARG A 64 -22.18 -1.31 -24.93
CA ARG A 64 -23.53 -0.77 -24.74
C ARG A 64 -23.57 0.60 -24.07
N ASP A 65 -22.50 0.97 -23.35
CA ASP A 65 -22.41 2.26 -22.67
C ASP A 65 -22.19 3.40 -23.68
N PHE A 66 -21.70 3.07 -24.87
CA PHE A 66 -21.40 4.03 -25.96
C PHE A 66 -22.46 3.99 -27.06
N GLN A 67 -23.08 2.82 -27.30
CA GLN A 67 -24.13 2.69 -28.31
C GLN A 67 -25.19 1.66 -27.91
N ILE A 68 -26.45 2.08 -27.93
CA ILE A 68 -27.59 1.22 -27.59
C ILE A 68 -27.59 -0.01 -28.49
N GLY A 69 -27.67 -1.20 -27.87
CA GLY A 69 -27.74 -2.48 -28.56
C GLY A 69 -26.38 -3.05 -29.00
N ALA A 70 -25.28 -2.30 -28.89
CA ALA A 70 -23.95 -2.80 -29.23
C ALA A 70 -23.50 -3.90 -28.26
N ARG A 71 -23.05 -5.04 -28.80
CA ARG A 71 -22.54 -6.18 -28.02
C ARG A 71 -21.07 -6.47 -28.29
N ARG A 72 -20.51 -5.90 -29.35
CA ARG A 72 -19.12 -6.03 -29.77
C ARG A 72 -18.63 -4.73 -30.39
N TYR A 73 -17.32 -4.55 -30.43
CA TYR A 73 -16.68 -3.36 -30.98
C TYR A 73 -17.13 -3.02 -32.42
N SER A 74 -17.33 -4.02 -33.26
CA SER A 74 -17.77 -3.81 -34.65
C SER A 74 -19.18 -3.22 -34.77
N ASP A 75 -20.01 -3.33 -33.73
CA ASP A 75 -21.36 -2.75 -33.72
C ASP A 75 -21.32 -1.24 -33.47
N LEU A 76 -20.21 -0.71 -32.95
CA LEU A 76 -20.02 0.72 -32.73
C LEU A 76 -19.78 1.45 -34.04
N ASP A 77 -20.38 2.63 -34.19
CA ASP A 77 -20.00 3.61 -35.21
C ASP A 77 -18.61 4.20 -34.93
N GLU A 78 -18.04 4.89 -35.92
CA GLU A 78 -16.66 5.39 -35.84
C GLU A 78 -16.44 6.36 -34.68
N LYS A 79 -17.43 7.21 -34.37
CA LYS A 79 -17.33 8.15 -33.25
C LYS A 79 -17.35 7.40 -31.92
N ASN A 80 -18.26 6.45 -31.76
CA ASN A 80 -18.42 5.68 -30.54
C ASN A 80 -17.23 4.73 -30.32
N ARG A 81 -16.55 4.27 -31.38
CA ARG A 81 -15.28 3.54 -31.27
C ARG A 81 -14.19 4.38 -30.64
N VAL A 82 -14.02 5.62 -31.10
CA VAL A 82 -13.01 6.54 -30.54
C VAL A 82 -13.26 6.80 -29.05
N GLU A 83 -14.52 7.07 -28.66
CA GLU A 83 -14.88 7.27 -27.25
C GLU A 83 -14.66 6.00 -26.41
N TYR A 84 -15.04 4.82 -26.94
CA TYR A 84 -14.80 3.55 -26.28
C TYR A 84 -13.29 3.28 -26.09
N ASP A 85 -12.48 3.56 -27.11
CA ASP A 85 -11.02 3.34 -27.05
C ASP A 85 -10.36 4.28 -26.03
N HIS A 86 -10.80 5.54 -25.93
CA HIS A 86 -10.37 6.46 -24.88
C HIS A 86 -10.76 5.96 -23.49
N ALA A 87 -12.01 5.51 -23.31
CA ALA A 87 -12.48 4.97 -22.03
C ALA A 87 -11.73 3.68 -21.64
N LEU A 88 -11.45 2.80 -22.60
CA LEU A 88 -10.69 1.57 -22.38
C LEU A 88 -9.24 1.89 -21.97
N GLN A 89 -8.63 2.91 -22.58
CA GLN A 89 -7.30 3.37 -22.20
C GLN A 89 -7.28 3.93 -20.77
N MET A 90 -8.26 4.77 -20.41
CA MET A 90 -8.41 5.28 -19.05
C MET A 90 -8.66 4.17 -18.04
N TYR A 91 -9.52 3.20 -18.35
CA TYR A 91 -9.74 2.03 -17.52
C TYR A 91 -8.44 1.28 -17.23
N ARG A 92 -7.61 1.04 -18.25
CA ARG A 92 -6.31 0.36 -18.07
C ARG A 92 -5.40 1.13 -17.12
N TRP A 93 -5.27 2.44 -17.33
CA TRP A 93 -4.45 3.30 -16.46
C TRP A 93 -4.92 3.29 -15.01
N VAL A 94 -6.22 3.50 -14.77
CA VAL A 94 -6.78 3.50 -13.43
C VAL A 94 -6.63 2.13 -12.78
N ARG A 95 -6.94 1.05 -13.51
CA ARG A 95 -6.82 -0.31 -12.99
C ARG A 95 -5.39 -0.64 -12.57
N ASP A 96 -4.41 -0.23 -13.38
CA ASP A 96 -3.01 -0.51 -13.08
C ASP A 96 -2.52 0.30 -11.86
N ASP A 97 -2.98 1.55 -11.68
CA ASP A 97 -2.69 2.32 -10.45
C ASP A 97 -3.37 1.74 -9.21
N VAL A 98 -4.64 1.32 -9.31
CA VAL A 98 -5.35 0.64 -8.21
C VAL A 98 -4.63 -0.64 -7.78
N ARG A 99 -4.20 -1.45 -8.75
CA ARG A 99 -3.43 -2.68 -8.48
C ARG A 99 -2.10 -2.39 -7.81
N ARG A 100 -1.41 -1.33 -8.25
CA ARG A 100 -0.17 -0.85 -7.62
C ARG A 100 -0.42 -0.46 -6.17
N ILE A 101 -1.42 0.39 -5.89
CA ILE A 101 -1.76 0.83 -4.52
C ILE A 101 -2.06 -0.38 -3.63
N ARG A 102 -2.94 -1.29 -4.07
CA ARG A 102 -3.30 -2.50 -3.31
C ARG A 102 -2.09 -3.40 -3.05
N GLY A 103 -1.23 -3.59 -4.06
CA GLY A 103 0.00 -4.37 -3.92
C GLY A 103 1.00 -3.72 -2.95
N ASP A 104 1.14 -2.40 -3.00
CA ASP A 104 2.00 -1.64 -2.11
C ASP A 104 1.49 -1.70 -0.66
N LEU A 105 0.17 -1.63 -0.43
CA LEU A 105 -0.43 -1.81 0.90
C LEU A 105 -0.21 -3.23 1.45
N ALA A 106 -0.42 -4.26 0.62
CA ALA A 106 -0.13 -5.64 1.00
C ALA A 106 1.34 -5.86 1.35
N TYR A 107 2.26 -5.18 0.62
CA TYR A 107 3.68 -5.18 0.96
C TYR A 107 3.94 -4.53 2.32
N ILE A 108 3.32 -3.38 2.64
CA ILE A 108 3.48 -2.75 3.95
C ILE A 108 2.92 -3.63 5.07
N ALA A 109 1.76 -4.26 4.88
CA ALA A 109 1.21 -5.22 5.84
C ALA A 109 2.20 -6.38 6.09
N LEU A 110 2.80 -6.92 5.02
CA LEU A 110 3.83 -7.95 5.14
C LEU A 110 5.08 -7.45 5.88
N VAL A 111 5.53 -6.22 5.61
CA VAL A 111 6.66 -5.60 6.33
C VAL A 111 6.35 -5.52 7.82
N ILE A 112 5.15 -5.07 8.21
CA ILE A 112 4.73 -5.02 9.61
C ILE A 112 4.74 -6.44 10.20
N ALA A 113 4.03 -7.39 9.59
CA ALA A 113 3.92 -8.76 10.11
C ALA A 113 5.29 -9.47 10.25
N THR A 114 6.24 -9.21 9.35
CA THR A 114 7.56 -9.87 9.35
C THR A 114 8.62 -9.16 10.19
N SER A 115 8.36 -7.91 10.61
CA SER A 115 9.29 -7.10 11.40
C SER A 115 8.86 -6.94 12.87
N VAL A 116 7.95 -7.77 13.34
CA VAL A 116 7.50 -7.80 14.74
C VAL A 116 7.89 -9.12 15.40
N SER A 117 8.04 -9.11 16.73
CA SER A 117 8.25 -10.33 17.51
C SER A 117 7.02 -11.25 17.46
N LYS A 118 7.16 -12.52 17.83
CA LYS A 118 6.01 -13.44 17.97
C LYS A 118 4.93 -12.93 18.92
N TYR A 119 5.35 -12.25 19.99
CA TYR A 119 4.43 -11.64 20.96
C TYR A 119 3.67 -10.45 20.34
N ALA A 120 4.36 -9.55 19.63
CA ALA A 120 3.72 -8.46 18.92
C ALA A 120 2.81 -8.96 17.77
N HIS A 121 3.22 -10.04 17.08
CA HIS A 121 2.45 -10.65 16.00
C HIS A 121 1.09 -11.17 16.47
N SER A 122 0.95 -11.64 17.72
CA SER A 122 -0.34 -12.14 18.21
C SER A 122 -1.43 -11.06 18.31
N PHE A 123 -1.06 -9.77 18.31
CA PHE A 123 -2.02 -8.66 18.27
C PHE A 123 -2.59 -8.40 16.88
N ILE A 124 -1.92 -8.86 15.82
CA ILE A 124 -2.22 -8.48 14.42
C ILE A 124 -2.48 -9.69 13.52
N VAL A 125 -2.56 -10.91 14.07
CA VAL A 125 -2.62 -12.16 13.29
C VAL A 125 -3.84 -12.26 12.37
N ASP A 126 -4.96 -11.65 12.76
CA ASP A 126 -6.22 -11.66 12.01
C ASP A 126 -6.46 -10.35 11.23
N GLU A 127 -5.50 -9.42 11.25
CA GLU A 127 -5.60 -8.12 10.58
C GLU A 127 -4.67 -8.06 9.35
N ASN A 128 -5.20 -7.55 8.24
CA ASN A 128 -4.49 -7.41 6.97
C ASN A 128 -4.37 -5.94 6.52
N ASP A 129 -5.12 -5.03 7.15
CA ASP A 129 -5.03 -3.61 6.90
C ASP A 129 -3.84 -3.01 7.68
N PRO A 130 -2.82 -2.46 7.00
CA PRO A 130 -1.60 -2.00 7.65
C PRO A 130 -1.84 -0.85 8.64
N ARG A 131 -2.90 -0.05 8.47
CA ARG A 131 -3.23 1.03 9.40
C ARG A 131 -3.81 0.46 10.69
N GLU A 132 -4.72 -0.49 10.61
CA GLU A 132 -5.27 -1.17 11.78
C GLU A 132 -4.20 -2.01 12.50
N MET A 133 -3.28 -2.65 11.76
CA MET A 133 -2.11 -3.31 12.36
C MET A 133 -1.27 -2.33 13.21
N LEU A 134 -1.01 -1.12 12.70
CA LEU A 134 -0.26 -0.10 13.44
C LEU A 134 -1.01 0.35 14.70
N ARG A 135 -2.32 0.53 14.63
CA ARG A 135 -3.16 0.89 15.79
C ARG A 135 -3.15 -0.17 16.88
N LEU A 136 -3.27 -1.43 16.50
CA LEU A 136 -3.23 -2.56 17.43
C LEU A 136 -1.87 -2.65 18.14
N LEU A 137 -0.78 -2.28 17.46
CA LEU A 137 0.56 -2.26 18.03
C LEU A 137 0.88 -0.98 18.83
N GLN A 138 0.27 0.17 18.50
CA GLN A 138 0.44 1.42 19.25
C GLN A 138 0.13 1.23 20.74
N GLY A 139 -1.01 0.65 21.10
CA GLY A 139 -1.41 0.47 22.50
C GLY A 139 -0.34 -0.20 23.40
N PRO A 140 0.16 -1.41 23.06
CA PRO A 140 1.15 -2.10 23.87
C PRO A 140 2.58 -1.55 23.74
N PHE A 141 2.97 -0.98 22.59
CA PHE A 141 4.37 -0.67 22.28
C PHE A 141 4.72 0.82 22.25
N GLU A 142 3.76 1.71 21.99
CA GLU A 142 4.03 3.15 22.00
C GLU A 142 4.38 3.61 23.43
N PRO A 143 5.52 4.29 23.63
CA PRO A 143 5.84 4.87 24.92
C PRO A 143 4.80 5.93 25.29
N GLY A 144 4.01 5.66 26.33
CA GLY A 144 3.23 6.71 26.98
C GLY A 144 4.17 7.72 27.63
N PHE A 145 3.91 9.00 27.39
CA PHE A 145 4.56 10.10 28.12
C PHE A 145 3.95 10.28 29.50
#